data_AF-A0A8T4YKS5-F1
#
_entry.id   AF-A0A8T4YKS5-F1
#
_cell.length_a   1.000
_cell.length_b   1.000
_cell.length_c   1.000
_cell.angle_alpha   90.00
_cell.angle_beta   90.00
_cell.angle_gamma   90.00
#
_symmetry.space_group_name_H-M   'P 1'
#
loop_
_entity.id
_entity.type
_entity.pdbx_description
1 polymer ?
#
loop_
_entity_poly.entity_id
_entity_poly.type
_entity_poly.pdbx_seq_one_letter_code
_entity_poly.pdbx_strand_id
1 'polypeptide(L)' 'EMTSLLAYERKTADLVLLYGKKAIIALSVHGIGPITAFKILSKMHKEERDFYSDLLESKIQYIKTRPFWKDDENKMVL' A
#
# COMPACT_ATOMS: atom_id res chain seq x y z
N GLU A 1 15.62 3.38 -12.58
CA GLU A 1 15.50 1.97 -13.02
C GLU A 1 15.75 0.96 -11.90
N MET A 2 16.93 0.34 -11.76
CA MET A 2 17.11 -0.83 -10.88
C MET A 2 17.10 -0.52 -9.38
N THR A 3 17.71 0.60 -8.96
CA THR A 3 17.80 0.98 -7.54
C THR A 3 16.44 1.32 -6.93
N SER A 4 15.54 1.93 -7.70
CA SER A 4 14.18 2.24 -7.27
C SER A 4 13.32 1.00 -7.08
N LEU A 5 13.47 -0.01 -7.95
CA LEU A 5 12.79 -1.29 -7.80
C LEU A 5 13.27 -2.03 -6.55
N LEU A 6 14.58 -2.15 -6.36
CA LEU A 6 15.15 -2.78 -5.16
C LEU A 6 14.70 -2.06 -3.87
N ALA A 7 14.64 -0.73 -3.90
CA ALA A 7 14.15 0.05 -2.78
C ALA A 7 12.65 -0.16 -2.51
N TYR A 8 11.84 -0.40 -3.54
CA TYR A 8 10.42 -0.73 -3.40
C TYR A 8 10.26 -2.11 -2.76
N GLU A 9 10.90 -3.14 -3.33
CA GLU A 9 10.83 -4.51 -2.82
C GLU A 9 11.33 -4.63 -1.38
N ARG A 10 12.43 -3.93 -1.05
CA ARG A 10 12.93 -3.89 0.32
C ARG A 10 11.90 -3.34 1.30
N LYS A 11 11.20 -2.25 0.95
CA LYS A 11 10.12 -1.70 1.79
C LYS A 11 8.95 -2.67 1.94
N THR A 12 8.59 -3.38 0.88
CA THR A 12 7.56 -4.43 0.92
C THR A 12 7.95 -5.54 1.90
N ALA A 13 9.18 -6.05 1.79
CA ALA A 13 9.70 -7.09 2.68
C ALA A 13 9.76 -6.62 4.14
N ASP A 14 10.24 -5.39 4.38
CA ASP A 14 10.32 -4.80 5.71
C ASP A 14 8.92 -4.69 6.36
N LEU A 15 7.89 -4.35 5.59
CA LEU A 15 6.51 -4.32 6.09
C LEU A 15 6.01 -5.70 6.51
N VAL A 16 6.26 -6.73 5.69
CA VAL A 16 5.86 -8.10 6.02
C VAL A 16 6.60 -8.59 7.26
N LEU A 17 7.89 -8.25 7.39
CA LEU A 17 8.69 -8.59 8.57
C LEU A 17 8.14 -7.93 9.85
N LEU A 18 7.74 -6.66 9.79
CA LEU A 18 7.30 -5.88 10.94
C LEU A 18 5.85 -6.15 11.35
N TYR A 19 4.94 -6.25 10.37
CA TYR A 19 3.49 -6.30 10.62
C TYR A 19 2.86 -7.66 10.28
N GLY A 20 3.63 -8.59 9.72
CA GLY A 20 3.17 -9.95 9.40
C GLY A 20 1.93 -9.98 8.51
N LYS A 21 0.92 -10.73 8.95
CA LYS A 21 -0.35 -10.91 8.21
C LYS A 21 -1.01 -9.59 7.83
N LYS A 22 -0.97 -8.57 8.70
CA LYS A 22 -1.59 -7.27 8.40
C LYS A 22 -0.94 -6.57 7.22
N ALA A 23 0.39 -6.69 7.05
CA ALA A 23 1.06 -6.15 5.87
C ALA A 23 0.64 -6.86 4.60
N ILE A 24 0.55 -8.19 4.60
CA ILE A 24 0.07 -8.96 3.44
C ILE A 24 -1.34 -8.52 3.05
N ILE A 25 -2.23 -8.36 4.02
CA ILE A 25 -3.59 -7.85 3.78
C ILE A 25 -3.54 -6.46 3.18
N ALA A 26 -2.78 -5.53 3.76
CA ALA A 26 -2.71 -4.15 3.29
C ALA A 26 -2.18 -4.05 1.85
N LEU A 27 -1.11 -4.78 1.53
CA LEU A 27 -0.49 -4.81 0.20
C LEU A 27 -1.36 -5.51 -0.85
N SER A 28 -2.29 -6.39 -0.44
CA SER A 28 -3.25 -7.02 -1.36
C SER A 28 -4.35 -6.07 -1.86
N VAL A 29 -4.49 -4.89 -1.23
CA VAL A 29 -5.53 -3.92 -1.60
C VAL A 29 -5.10 -3.13 -2.84
N HIS A 30 -5.97 -3.10 -3.84
CA HIS A 30 -5.73 -2.35 -5.07
C HIS A 30 -5.41 -0.87 -4.81
N GLY A 31 -4.27 -0.41 -5.32
CA GLY A 31 -3.80 0.96 -5.15
C GLY A 31 -3.00 1.23 -3.87
N ILE A 32 -2.79 0.23 -3.02
CA ILE A 32 -1.98 0.35 -1.81
C ILE A 32 -0.58 -0.23 -2.04
N GLY A 33 0.39 0.65 -2.26
CA GLY A 33 1.81 0.29 -2.25
C GLY A 33 2.45 0.37 -0.85
N PRO A 34 3.75 0.05 -0.70
CA PRO A 34 4.46 0.00 0.58
C PRO A 34 4.39 1.30 1.38
N ILE A 35 4.44 2.45 0.72
CA ILE A 35 4.36 3.76 1.40
C ILE A 35 2.97 3.95 2.04
N THR A 36 1.91 3.63 1.30
CA THR A 36 0.53 3.75 1.79
C THR A 36 0.23 2.69 2.84
N ALA A 37 0.68 1.44 2.63
CA ALA A 37 0.57 0.36 3.60
C ALA A 37 1.27 0.73 4.92
N PHE A 38 2.50 1.27 4.88
CA PHE A 38 3.20 1.75 6.06
C PHE A 38 2.38 2.79 6.83
N LYS A 39 1.83 3.80 6.13
CA LYS A 39 0.99 4.83 6.76
C LYS A 39 -0.19 4.21 7.50
N ILE A 40 -0.91 3.29 6.86
CA ILE A 40 -2.08 2.63 7.47
C ILE A 40 -1.63 1.77 8.66
N LEU A 41 -0.63 0.91 8.49
CA LEU A 41 -0.15 -0.01 9.52
C LEU A 41 0.49 0.69 10.72
N SER A 42 1.01 1.90 10.53
CA SER A 42 1.58 2.72 11.60
C SER A 42 0.55 3.43 12.48
N LYS A 43 -0.73 3.48 12.05
CA LYS A 43 -1.81 4.05 12.86
C LYS A 43 -2.13 3.16 14.05
N MET A 44 -2.55 3.78 15.14
CA MET A 44 -3.12 3.05 16.27
C MET A 44 -4.55 2.62 15.94
N HIS A 45 -4.74 1.34 15.62
CA HIS A 45 -6.07 0.73 15.47
C HIS A 45 -6.51 0.13 16.80
N LYS A 46 -7.62 0.63 17.38
CA LYS A 46 -8.17 0.09 18.64
C LYS A 46 -8.86 -1.23 18.38
N GLU A 47 -9.55 -1.33 17.25
CA GLU A 47 -10.23 -2.54 16.80
C GLU A 47 -9.74 -2.97 15.42
N GLU A 48 -9.93 -4.24 15.08
CA GLU A 48 -9.57 -4.76 13.75
C GLU A 48 -10.40 -4.08 12.64
N ARG A 49 -11.63 -3.66 12.95
CA ARG A 49 -12.50 -2.95 12.02
C ARG A 49 -11.91 -1.60 11.59
N ASP A 50 -11.21 -0.89 12.47
CA ASP A 50 -10.58 0.39 12.15
C ASP A 50 -9.53 0.21 11.05
N PHE A 51 -8.73 -0.85 11.17
CA PHE A 51 -7.72 -1.22 10.17
C PHE A 51 -8.35 -1.48 8.80
N TYR A 52 -9.41 -2.28 8.72
CA TYR A 52 -10.09 -2.55 7.45
C TYR A 52 -10.80 -1.31 6.88
N SER A 53 -11.31 -0.43 7.74
CA SER A 53 -11.94 0.83 7.33
C SER A 53 -10.92 1.76 6.67
N ASP A 54 -9.73 1.90 7.26
CA ASP A 54 -8.62 2.66 6.68
C ASP A 54 -8.18 2.11 5.30
N LEU A 55 -8.13 0.79 5.16
CA LEU A 55 -7.81 0.13 3.88
C LEU A 55 -8.86 0.44 2.82
N LEU A 56 -10.14 0.36 3.19
CA LEU A 56 -11.26 0.65 2.29
C LEU A 56 -11.25 2.11 1.84
N GLU A 57 -11.05 3.05 2.78
CA GLU A 57 -10.97 4.48 2.47
C GLU A 57 -9.80 4.77 1.52
N SER A 58 -8.64 4.19 1.77
CA SER A 58 -7.45 4.34 0.92
C SER A 58 -7.68 3.81 -0.49
N LYS A 59 -8.35 2.66 -0.64
CA LYS A 59 -8.76 2.10 -1.94
C LYS A 59 -9.71 3.04 -2.68
N ILE A 60 -10.73 3.56 -1.99
CA ILE A 60 -11.69 4.50 -2.56
C ILE A 60 -10.97 5.76 -3.05
N GLN A 61 -10.05 6.31 -2.25
CA GLN A 61 -9.26 7.48 -2.62
C GLN A 61 -8.38 7.21 -3.84
N TYR A 62 -7.72 6.05 -3.91
CA TYR A 62 -6.94 5.67 -5.08
C TYR A 62 -7.82 5.62 -6.34
N ILE A 63 -8.95 4.90 -6.30
CA ILE A 63 -9.87 4.79 -7.44
C ILE A 63 -10.40 6.17 -7.88
N LYS A 64 -10.72 7.05 -6.92
CA LYS A 64 -11.21 8.40 -7.22
C LYS A 64 -10.16 9.27 -7.89
N THR A 65 -8.90 9.17 -7.47
CA THR A 65 -7.84 10.08 -7.92
C THR A 65 -7.08 9.57 -9.14
N ARG A 66 -7.02 8.25 -9.32
CA ARG A 66 -6.31 7.57 -10.40
C ARG A 66 -6.65 8.07 -11.81
N PRO A 67 -7.91 8.34 -12.18
CA PRO A 67 -8.25 8.85 -13.52
C PRO A 67 -7.67 10.22 -13.86
N PHE A 68 -7.26 11.00 -12.84
CA PHE A 68 -6.71 12.34 -13.03
C PHE A 68 -5.18 12.35 -13.18
N TRP A 69 -4.53 11.19 -13.07
CA TRP A 69 -3.08 11.08 -13.20
C TRP A 69 -2.76 11.05 -14.70
N LYS A 70 -2.28 12.18 -15.23
CA LYS A 70 -1.72 12.25 -16.57
C LYS A 70 -0.40 11.49 -16.53
N ASP A 71 -0.30 10.48 -17.38
CA ASP A 71 0.82 9.55 -17.54
C ASP A 71 0.76 8.34 -16.61
N ASP A 72 0.60 7.15 -17.23
CA ASP A 72 1.12 5.93 -16.65
C ASP A 72 1.68 5.02 -17.75
N GLU A 73 2.63 5.56 -18.50
CA GLU A 73 3.51 4.76 -19.36
C GLU A 73 4.60 3.99 -18.59
N ASN A 74 4.70 4.13 -17.26
CA ASN A 74 5.67 3.35 -16.49
C ASN A 74 5.01 2.30 -15.59
N LYS A 75 4.49 1.30 -16.30
CA LYS A 75 4.41 -0.10 -15.90
C LYS A 75 5.53 -0.50 -14.91
N MET A 76 5.20 -0.60 -13.62
CA MET A 76 5.60 -1.81 -12.89
C MET A 76 4.44 -2.80 -13.03
N VAL A 77 4.49 -3.50 -14.16
CA VAL A 77 3.80 -4.78 -14.34
C VAL A 77 4.42 -5.73 -13.32
N LEU A 78 3.56 -6.22 -12.43
CA LEU A 78 3.65 -7.45 -11.63
C LEU A 78 4.98 -7.71 -10.91
#